data_AF-A0A922F5N2-F1
#
_entry.id   AF-A0A922F5N2-F1
#
_cell.length_a   1.000
_cell.length_b   1.000
_cell.length_c   1.000
_cell.angle_alpha   90.00
_cell.angle_beta   90.00
_cell.angle_gamma   90.00
#
_symmetry.space_group_name_H-M   'P 1'
#
loop_
_entity.id
_entity.type
_entity.pdbx_description
1 polymer ?
#
loop_
_entity_poly.entity_id
_entity_poly.type
_entity_poly.pdbx_seq_one_letter_code
_entity_poly.pdbx_strand_id
1 'polypeptide(L)'
;MADRIMDENARYGHEVLLHINRTALASAFARTSNLLYRALERSQGDQDDDNSSYAWTTRVIRALPMGTYLTSYIKGLRVCMSAIMSTVANKRRRQVGVDHHVEEVTAEKLAQELLWMTAKLRDYGAVDEALVQWSFASGLASFSLTANVRVQGFIVKISAILFRELVGEDLVISSQIKFRILLFWLPLFCHASNGLAYPVLSRFEKMEVERAIDEALSTLPAADQEVILTNWLQDFTIAASDWPNLQYSYDRWCQSSRKVVT
;
A
#
# COMPACT_ATOMS: atom_id res chain seq x y z
N MET A 1 11.26 0.52 -25.66
CA MET A 1 10.62 1.47 -26.59
C MET A 1 9.93 2.60 -25.84
N ALA A 2 8.95 2.32 -24.97
CA ALA A 2 8.28 3.36 -24.16
C ALA A 2 9.25 4.20 -23.29
N ASP A 3 10.20 3.55 -22.63
CA ASP A 3 11.22 4.21 -21.80
C ASP A 3 12.03 5.26 -22.57
N ARG A 4 12.50 4.89 -23.76
CA ARG A 4 13.24 5.78 -24.67
C ARG A 4 12.39 6.97 -25.13
N ILE A 5 11.13 6.74 -25.49
CA ILE A 5 10.22 7.81 -25.94
C ILE A 5 9.98 8.80 -24.81
N MET A 6 9.74 8.32 -23.58
CA MET A 6 9.48 9.21 -22.45
C MET A 6 10.74 9.98 -22.05
N ASP A 7 11.92 9.36 -22.09
CA ASP A 7 13.18 10.04 -21.81
C ASP A 7 13.53 11.07 -22.88
N GLU A 8 13.25 10.80 -24.16
CA GLU A 8 13.38 11.78 -25.24
C GLU A 8 12.40 12.96 -25.03
N ASN A 9 11.13 12.68 -24.72
CA ASN A 9 10.13 13.70 -24.40
C ASN A 9 10.54 14.58 -23.22
N ALA A 10 11.17 14.00 -22.19
CA ALA A 10 11.66 14.75 -21.04
C ALA A 10 12.90 15.59 -21.36
N ARG A 11 13.84 15.05 -22.17
CA ARG A 11 15.10 15.74 -22.52
C ARG A 11 14.90 16.91 -23.49
N TYR A 12 14.00 16.77 -24.46
CA TYR A 12 13.76 17.81 -25.47
C TYR A 12 12.73 18.87 -25.02
N GLY A 13 12.31 18.82 -23.75
CA GLY A 13 11.95 20.01 -22.98
C GLY A 13 10.65 20.73 -23.32
N HIS A 14 9.79 20.16 -24.19
CA HIS A 14 8.48 20.77 -24.42
C HIS A 14 7.55 20.39 -23.27
N GLU A 15 7.06 21.38 -22.52
CA GLU A 15 6.19 21.19 -21.33
C GLU A 15 4.98 20.30 -21.64
N VAL A 16 4.41 20.44 -22.84
CA VAL A 16 3.32 19.58 -23.36
C VAL A 16 3.72 18.10 -23.43
N LEU A 17 4.94 17.77 -23.89
CA LEU A 17 5.39 16.37 -23.99
C LEU A 17 5.63 15.77 -22.61
N LEU A 18 6.16 16.56 -21.68
CA LEU A 18 6.32 16.15 -20.29
C LEU A 18 4.94 15.93 -19.64
N HIS A 19 3.97 16.81 -19.88
CA HIS A 19 2.60 16.63 -19.42
C HIS A 19 1.97 15.34 -19.97
N ILE A 20 2.16 15.04 -21.26
CA ILE A 20 1.68 13.78 -21.87
C ILE A 20 2.30 12.56 -21.16
N ASN A 21 3.61 12.57 -20.88
CA ASN A 21 4.25 11.50 -20.13
C ASN A 21 3.61 11.31 -18.74
N ARG A 22 3.41 12.41 -18.01
CA ARG A 22 2.80 12.40 -16.66
C ARG A 22 1.39 11.81 -16.69
N THR A 23 0.52 12.29 -17.59
CA THR A 23 -0.86 11.81 -17.71
C THR A 23 -0.94 10.35 -18.14
N ALA A 24 -0.10 9.94 -19.10
CA ALA A 24 -0.05 8.56 -19.56
C ALA A 24 0.43 7.62 -18.44
N LEU A 25 1.46 8.01 -17.69
CA LEU A 25 1.97 7.24 -16.56
C LEU A 25 0.96 7.18 -15.41
N ALA A 26 0.30 8.28 -15.07
CA ALA A 26 -0.72 8.30 -14.02
C ALA A 26 -1.91 7.38 -14.38
N SER A 27 -2.32 7.37 -15.65
CA SER A 27 -3.39 6.48 -16.15
C SER A 27 -2.94 5.01 -16.15
N ALA A 28 -1.69 4.75 -16.53
CA ALA A 28 -1.10 3.41 -16.50
C ALA A 28 -0.95 2.90 -15.06
N PHE A 29 -0.53 3.74 -14.13
CA PHE A 29 -0.42 3.41 -12.70
C PHE A 29 -1.78 3.01 -12.12
N ALA A 30 -2.84 3.78 -12.41
CA ALA A 30 -4.21 3.46 -11.98
C ALA A 30 -4.68 2.11 -12.53
N ARG A 31 -4.42 1.85 -13.81
CA ARG A 31 -4.79 0.61 -14.47
C ARG A 31 -4.01 -0.58 -13.90
N THR A 32 -2.69 -0.47 -13.78
CA THR A 32 -1.81 -1.55 -13.34
C THR A 32 -2.03 -1.88 -11.86
N SER A 33 -2.26 -0.89 -11.00
CA SER A 33 -2.64 -1.12 -9.60
C SER A 33 -3.97 -1.87 -9.48
N ASN A 34 -4.97 -1.54 -10.30
CA ASN A 34 -6.24 -2.28 -10.33
C ASN A 34 -6.08 -3.72 -10.85
N LEU A 35 -5.26 -3.91 -11.89
CA LEU A 35 -4.95 -5.25 -12.40
C LEU A 35 -4.21 -6.10 -11.35
N LEU A 36 -3.27 -5.50 -10.63
CA LEU A 36 -2.55 -6.17 -9.54
C LEU A 36 -3.52 -6.56 -8.42
N TYR A 37 -4.41 -5.65 -8.02
CA TYR A 37 -5.47 -5.94 -7.04
C TYR A 37 -6.29 -7.17 -7.46
N ARG A 38 -6.78 -7.20 -8.71
CA ARG A 38 -7.56 -8.34 -9.23
C ARG A 38 -6.77 -9.63 -9.39
N ALA A 39 -5.46 -9.55 -9.63
CA ALA A 39 -4.60 -10.72 -9.68
C ALA A 39 -4.43 -11.34 -8.29
N LEU A 40 -4.20 -10.51 -7.27
CA LEU A 40 -4.09 -10.96 -5.88
C LEU A 40 -5.42 -11.47 -5.32
N GLU A 41 -6.54 -10.82 -5.67
CA GLU A 41 -7.89 -11.24 -5.29
C GLU A 41 -8.23 -12.64 -5.82
N ARG A 42 -7.90 -12.93 -7.08
CA ARG A 42 -8.12 -14.25 -7.69
C ARG A 42 -7.23 -15.34 -7.10
N SER A 43 -5.95 -15.02 -6.91
CA SER A 43 -4.97 -15.94 -6.33
C SER A 43 -5.37 -16.43 -4.92
N GLN A 44 -6.11 -15.59 -4.17
CA GLN A 44 -6.60 -15.93 -2.82
C GLN A 44 -7.98 -16.60 -2.83
N GLY A 45 -8.86 -16.26 -3.77
CA GLY A 45 -10.18 -16.91 -3.90
C GLY A 45 -10.12 -18.42 -4.18
N ASP A 46 -9.06 -18.90 -4.84
CA ASP A 46 -8.87 -20.32 -5.17
C ASP A 46 -8.35 -21.17 -4.00
N GLN A 47 -7.85 -20.56 -2.91
CA GLN A 47 -7.36 -21.29 -1.72
C GLN A 47 -8.45 -21.61 -0.68
N ASP A 48 -9.62 -20.96 -0.74
CA ASP A 48 -10.61 -20.95 0.35
C ASP A 48 -11.77 -21.97 0.20
N ASP A 49 -11.73 -22.85 -0.80
CA ASP A 49 -12.82 -23.79 -1.10
C ASP A 49 -12.91 -25.02 -0.16
N ASP A 50 -11.99 -25.17 0.82
CA ASP A 50 -11.95 -26.38 1.69
C ASP A 50 -12.12 -26.13 3.20
N ASN A 51 -12.32 -24.88 3.68
CA ASN A 51 -12.77 -24.71 5.08
C ASN A 51 -13.36 -23.32 5.40
N SER A 52 -14.70 -23.28 5.46
CA SER A 52 -15.51 -22.28 6.17
C SER A 52 -15.34 -20.81 5.70
N SER A 53 -16.42 -20.26 5.14
CA SER A 53 -16.67 -18.84 4.82
C SER A 53 -16.39 -17.86 5.98
N TYR A 54 -16.20 -18.38 7.19
CA TYR A 54 -15.90 -17.66 8.42
C TYR A 54 -14.40 -17.61 8.77
N ALA A 55 -13.55 -18.42 8.14
CA ALA A 55 -12.12 -18.53 8.49
C ALA A 55 -11.25 -17.48 7.80
N TRP A 56 -11.48 -17.19 6.52
CA TRP A 56 -10.73 -16.19 5.77
C TRP A 56 -11.13 -14.76 6.15
N THR A 57 -12.42 -14.49 6.37
CA THR A 57 -12.88 -13.21 6.93
C THR A 57 -12.29 -13.00 8.31
N THR A 58 -12.21 -14.03 9.16
CA THR A 58 -11.53 -13.92 10.46
C THR A 58 -10.01 -13.75 10.30
N ARG A 59 -9.36 -14.36 9.31
CA ARG A 59 -7.91 -14.17 9.05
C ARG A 59 -7.60 -12.81 8.48
N VAL A 60 -8.40 -12.26 7.57
CA VAL A 60 -8.23 -10.91 7.01
C VAL A 60 -8.67 -9.85 8.02
N ILE A 61 -9.73 -10.08 8.80
CA ILE A 61 -10.15 -9.18 9.89
C ILE A 61 -9.18 -9.25 11.09
N ARG A 62 -8.47 -10.37 11.28
CA ARG A 62 -7.39 -10.54 12.28
C ARG A 62 -6.02 -10.13 11.74
N ALA A 63 -5.80 -10.16 10.42
CA ALA A 63 -4.59 -9.69 9.75
C ALA A 63 -4.71 -8.21 9.32
N LEU A 64 -5.89 -7.62 9.45
CA LEU A 64 -6.09 -6.18 9.38
C LEU A 64 -6.09 -5.61 10.80
N PRO A 65 -5.46 -4.44 11.04
CA PRO A 65 -5.07 -3.97 12.37
C PRO A 65 -6.21 -3.47 13.27
N MET A 66 -7.47 -3.85 13.01
CA MET A 66 -8.63 -3.01 13.34
C MET A 66 -9.96 -3.75 13.59
N GLY A 67 -9.95 -5.03 14.02
CA GLY A 67 -11.18 -5.78 14.31
C GLY A 67 -12.15 -5.10 15.29
N THR A 68 -11.66 -4.16 16.12
CA THR A 68 -12.44 -3.55 17.21
C THR A 68 -12.79 -2.06 16.97
N TYR A 69 -11.92 -1.25 16.34
CA TYR A 69 -12.08 0.21 16.29
C TYR A 69 -12.68 0.78 14.99
N LEU A 70 -12.61 0.06 13.85
CA LEU A 70 -13.20 0.53 12.59
C LEU A 70 -14.74 0.44 12.53
N THR A 71 -15.37 -0.26 13.47
CA THR A 71 -16.83 -0.49 13.46
C THR A 71 -17.64 0.82 13.57
N SER A 72 -17.07 1.87 14.16
CA SER A 72 -17.74 3.17 14.30
C SER A 72 -17.58 4.09 13.09
N TYR A 73 -16.45 4.04 12.37
CA TYR A 73 -16.17 4.93 11.23
C TYR A 73 -16.59 4.35 9.87
N ILE A 74 -16.78 3.03 9.75
CA ILE A 74 -17.04 2.35 8.45
C ILE A 74 -18.51 1.95 8.25
N LYS A 75 -19.46 2.41 9.09
CA LYS A 75 -20.91 2.10 8.92
C LYS A 75 -21.48 2.42 7.53
N GLY A 76 -20.84 3.28 6.73
CA GLY A 76 -21.24 3.59 5.36
C GLY A 76 -20.72 2.66 4.24
N LEU A 77 -19.69 1.84 4.47
CA LEU A 77 -19.05 1.06 3.38
C LEU A 77 -19.55 -0.40 3.28
N ARG A 78 -20.23 -0.91 4.32
CA ARG A 78 -20.67 -2.31 4.41
C ARG A 78 -21.77 -2.73 3.43
N VAL A 79 -22.52 -1.77 2.89
CA VAL A 79 -23.74 -2.06 2.11
C VAL A 79 -23.45 -2.34 0.62
N CYS A 80 -22.33 -1.88 0.08
CA CYS A 80 -22.04 -2.04 -1.36
C CYS A 80 -21.32 -3.34 -1.74
N MET A 81 -20.73 -4.09 -0.80
CA MET A 81 -19.95 -5.29 -1.16
C MET A 81 -20.75 -6.61 -1.17
N SER A 82 -21.87 -6.71 -0.45
CA SER A 82 -22.66 -7.97 -0.42
C SER A 82 -23.57 -8.15 -1.64
N ALA A 83 -23.87 -7.09 -2.38
CA ALA A 83 -24.87 -7.11 -3.45
C ALA A 83 -24.33 -7.58 -4.81
N ILE A 84 -23.01 -7.63 -5.03
CA ILE A 84 -22.42 -7.96 -6.33
C ILE A 84 -21.96 -9.43 -6.43
N MET A 85 -21.96 -10.19 -5.32
CA MET A 85 -21.39 -11.54 -5.27
C MET A 85 -22.35 -12.70 -5.56
N SER A 86 -23.64 -12.47 -5.87
CA SER A 86 -24.59 -13.58 -6.09
C SER A 86 -24.79 -14.01 -7.54
N THR A 87 -24.15 -13.37 -8.53
CA THR A 87 -24.46 -13.63 -9.96
C THR A 87 -23.36 -14.34 -10.76
N VAL A 88 -22.23 -14.71 -10.17
CA VAL A 88 -21.17 -15.47 -10.89
C VAL A 88 -20.70 -16.69 -10.10
N ALA A 89 -21.65 -17.41 -9.50
CA ALA A 89 -21.41 -18.77 -9.02
C ALA A 89 -21.84 -19.77 -10.09
N ASN A 90 -21.10 -19.85 -11.20
CA ASN A 90 -21.04 -21.12 -11.94
C ASN A 90 -19.86 -21.20 -12.93
N LYS A 91 -19.14 -22.32 -12.80
CA LYS A 91 -18.38 -23.02 -13.85
C LYS A 91 -16.93 -22.57 -14.11
N ARG A 92 -15.98 -23.23 -13.43
CA ARG A 92 -15.04 -24.18 -14.08
C ARG A 92 -14.12 -24.84 -13.04
N ARG A 93 -14.35 -26.14 -12.83
CA ARG A 93 -13.45 -27.06 -12.14
C ARG A 93 -12.62 -27.79 -13.20
N ARG A 94 -11.30 -27.90 -12.98
CA ARG A 94 -10.26 -28.68 -13.73
C ARG A 94 -9.21 -27.86 -14.51
N GLN A 95 -8.44 -26.98 -13.85
CA GLN A 95 -7.11 -26.56 -14.32
C GLN A 95 -6.21 -25.90 -13.23
N VAL A 96 -6.37 -26.31 -11.97
CA VAL A 96 -5.98 -25.53 -10.77
C VAL A 96 -4.46 -25.32 -10.58
N GLY A 97 -3.59 -26.19 -11.12
CA GLY A 97 -2.14 -26.09 -10.90
C GLY A 97 -1.39 -25.16 -11.88
N VAL A 98 -1.85 -25.03 -13.12
CA VAL A 98 -1.19 -24.19 -14.14
C VAL A 98 -1.63 -22.74 -14.03
N ASP A 99 -2.89 -22.50 -13.62
CA ASP A 99 -3.45 -21.16 -13.52
C ASP A 99 -2.80 -20.37 -12.36
N HIS A 100 -2.61 -20.98 -11.19
CA HIS A 100 -2.05 -20.30 -10.02
C HIS A 100 -0.63 -19.76 -10.24
N HIS A 101 0.26 -20.56 -10.85
CA HIS A 101 1.62 -20.10 -11.18
C HIS A 101 1.61 -18.98 -12.24
N VAL A 102 0.69 -19.04 -13.21
CA VAL A 102 0.54 -17.97 -14.20
C VAL A 102 0.04 -16.69 -13.52
N GLU A 103 -0.90 -16.79 -12.59
CA GLU A 103 -1.40 -15.65 -11.82
C GLU A 103 -0.31 -15.02 -10.95
N GLU A 104 0.49 -15.82 -10.25
CA GLU A 104 1.62 -15.34 -9.45
C GLU A 104 2.66 -14.59 -10.31
N VAL A 105 3.05 -15.17 -11.45
CA VAL A 105 3.97 -14.51 -12.40
C VAL A 105 3.36 -13.22 -12.96
N THR A 106 2.04 -13.19 -13.21
CA THR A 106 1.37 -11.96 -13.66
C THR A 106 1.36 -10.89 -12.56
N ALA A 107 1.12 -11.27 -11.30
CA ALA A 107 1.16 -10.34 -10.17
C ALA A 107 2.56 -9.79 -9.94
N GLU A 108 3.60 -10.62 -10.02
CA GLU A 108 5.01 -10.18 -9.95
C GLU A 108 5.32 -9.17 -11.06
N LYS A 109 4.94 -9.46 -12.30
CA LYS A 109 5.14 -8.56 -13.43
C LYS A 109 4.41 -7.23 -13.24
N LEU A 110 3.15 -7.26 -12.83
CA LEU A 110 2.35 -6.05 -12.59
C LEU A 110 2.95 -5.21 -11.46
N ALA A 111 3.43 -5.82 -10.39
CA ALA A 111 4.07 -5.11 -9.29
C ALA A 111 5.42 -4.50 -9.70
N GLN A 112 6.20 -5.20 -10.54
CA GLN A 112 7.43 -4.66 -11.11
C GLN A 112 7.16 -3.47 -12.05
N GLU A 113 6.15 -3.58 -12.91
CA GLU A 113 5.72 -2.47 -13.78
C GLU A 113 5.26 -1.26 -12.97
N LEU A 114 4.50 -1.50 -11.89
CA LEU A 114 4.02 -0.45 -11.01
C LEU A 114 5.18 0.27 -10.31
N LEU A 115 6.22 -0.46 -9.86
CA LEU A 115 7.44 0.12 -9.30
C LEU A 115 8.17 1.00 -10.32
N TRP A 116 8.29 0.55 -11.57
CA TRP A 116 8.88 1.35 -12.63
C TRP A 116 8.06 2.63 -12.90
N MET A 117 6.73 2.54 -12.92
CA MET A 117 5.85 3.71 -13.08
C MET A 117 6.01 4.70 -11.92
N THR A 118 6.10 4.23 -10.66
CA THR A 118 6.37 5.09 -9.50
C THR A 118 7.67 5.86 -9.67
N ALA A 119 8.75 5.18 -10.08
CA ALA A 119 10.05 5.81 -10.29
C ALA A 119 9.97 6.88 -11.39
N LYS A 120 9.32 6.59 -12.52
CA LYS A 120 9.16 7.56 -13.62
C LYS A 120 8.26 8.73 -13.25
N LEU A 121 7.17 8.52 -12.52
CA LEU A 121 6.31 9.60 -12.03
C LEU A 121 7.10 10.54 -11.11
N ARG A 122 7.97 10.00 -10.25
CA ARG A 122 8.89 10.80 -9.45
C ARG A 122 9.90 11.56 -10.30
N ASP A 123 10.58 10.89 -11.22
CA ASP A 123 11.61 11.52 -12.07
C ASP A 123 11.02 12.65 -12.95
N TYR A 124 9.73 12.55 -13.29
CA TYR A 124 9.01 13.58 -14.04
C TYR A 124 8.24 14.56 -13.15
N GLY A 125 8.34 14.51 -11.82
CA GLY A 125 7.69 15.45 -10.90
C GLY A 125 6.16 15.39 -10.90
N ALA A 126 5.59 14.19 -11.02
CA ALA A 126 4.16 13.89 -10.95
C ALA A 126 3.85 12.75 -9.96
N VAL A 127 4.63 12.66 -8.87
CA VAL A 127 4.47 11.63 -7.86
C VAL A 127 3.25 11.86 -6.97
N ASP A 128 2.71 13.08 -6.93
CA ASP A 128 1.44 13.44 -6.30
C ASP A 128 0.28 12.61 -6.85
N GLU A 129 0.22 12.38 -8.16
CA GLU A 129 -0.78 11.50 -8.77
C GLU A 129 -0.68 10.06 -8.25
N ALA A 130 0.56 9.54 -8.11
CA ALA A 130 0.79 8.23 -7.52
C ALA A 130 0.37 8.19 -6.04
N LEU A 131 0.67 9.24 -5.26
CA LEU A 131 0.28 9.36 -3.86
C LEU A 131 -1.24 9.35 -3.69
N VAL A 132 -1.96 10.14 -4.50
CA VAL A 132 -3.42 10.16 -4.51
C VAL A 132 -3.95 8.75 -4.77
N GLN A 133 -3.53 8.12 -5.87
CA GLN A 133 -4.03 6.79 -6.25
C GLN A 133 -3.68 5.71 -5.21
N TRP A 134 -2.46 5.74 -4.67
CA TRP A 134 -2.01 4.80 -3.63
C TRP A 134 -2.81 4.97 -2.33
N SER A 135 -3.19 6.21 -1.97
CA SER A 135 -3.99 6.50 -0.77
C SER A 135 -5.42 5.93 -0.82
N PHE A 136 -5.97 5.70 -2.03
CA PHE A 136 -7.30 5.10 -2.21
C PHE A 136 -7.26 3.59 -2.45
N ALA A 137 -6.09 2.99 -2.58
CA ALA A 137 -5.91 1.57 -2.91
C ALA A 137 -5.95 0.65 -1.67
N SER A 138 -6.92 0.84 -0.77
CA SER A 138 -7.02 0.07 0.49
C SER A 138 -7.21 -1.43 0.29
N GLY A 139 -7.93 -1.84 -0.76
CA GLY A 139 -8.09 -3.25 -1.12
C GLY A 139 -6.76 -3.88 -1.51
N LEU A 140 -5.95 -3.18 -2.31
CA LEU A 140 -4.62 -3.65 -2.70
C LEU A 140 -3.69 -3.72 -1.48
N ALA A 141 -3.75 -2.73 -0.59
CA ALA A 141 -2.99 -2.73 0.65
C ALA A 141 -3.31 -3.97 1.51
N SER A 142 -4.60 -4.32 1.67
CA SER A 142 -5.01 -5.53 2.39
C SER A 142 -4.44 -6.81 1.76
N PHE A 143 -4.57 -6.95 0.43
CA PHE A 143 -4.06 -8.13 -0.27
C PHE A 143 -2.52 -8.21 -0.28
N SER A 144 -1.83 -7.08 -0.13
CA SER A 144 -0.37 -7.06 -0.10
C SER A 144 0.19 -7.81 1.11
N LEU A 145 -0.48 -7.79 2.26
CA LEU A 145 -0.01 -8.46 3.49
C LEU A 145 0.09 -9.98 3.36
N THR A 146 -0.67 -10.57 2.43
CA THR A 146 -0.73 -12.01 2.17
C THR A 146 -0.19 -12.40 0.78
N ALA A 147 0.30 -11.44 0.00
CA ALA A 147 0.91 -11.71 -1.30
C ALA A 147 2.22 -12.51 -1.18
N ASN A 148 2.67 -13.14 -2.27
CA ASN A 148 3.99 -13.76 -2.33
C ASN A 148 5.09 -12.74 -1.98
N VAL A 149 6.15 -13.21 -1.32
CA VAL A 149 7.32 -12.43 -0.88
C VAL A 149 7.91 -11.52 -1.96
N ARG A 150 7.96 -11.95 -3.23
CA ARG A 150 8.48 -11.11 -4.33
C ARG A 150 7.56 -9.94 -4.66
N VAL A 151 6.26 -10.21 -4.76
CA VAL A 151 5.23 -9.17 -4.97
C VAL A 151 5.23 -8.20 -3.79
N GLN A 152 5.27 -8.71 -2.56
CA GLN A 152 5.42 -7.90 -1.35
C GLN A 152 6.66 -7.01 -1.42
N GLY A 153 7.80 -7.55 -1.84
CA GLY A 153 9.04 -6.78 -1.98
C GLY A 153 8.91 -5.60 -2.94
N PHE A 154 8.22 -5.77 -4.07
CA PHE A 154 7.95 -4.65 -4.99
C PHE A 154 7.00 -3.62 -4.37
N ILE A 155 5.92 -4.06 -3.72
CA ILE A 155 4.96 -3.16 -3.06
C ILE A 155 5.63 -2.39 -1.91
N VAL A 156 6.50 -3.02 -1.13
CA VAL A 156 7.32 -2.37 -0.09
C VAL A 156 8.19 -1.27 -0.70
N LYS A 157 8.86 -1.53 -1.84
CA LYS A 157 9.67 -0.51 -2.53
C LYS A 157 8.82 0.65 -3.05
N ILE A 158 7.65 0.38 -3.61
CA ILE A 158 6.70 1.41 -4.06
C ILE A 158 6.29 2.28 -2.87
N SER A 159 5.80 1.66 -1.79
CA SER A 159 5.43 2.38 -0.57
C SER A 159 6.61 3.16 -0.01
N ALA A 160 7.81 2.59 0.08
CA ALA A 160 8.99 3.31 0.59
C ALA A 160 9.38 4.53 -0.25
N ILE A 161 9.19 4.50 -1.58
CA ILE A 161 9.34 5.70 -2.42
C ILE A 161 8.27 6.72 -2.02
N LEU A 162 7.01 6.32 -2.04
CA LEU A 162 5.89 7.23 -1.78
C LEU A 162 5.91 7.86 -0.38
N PHE A 163 6.30 7.10 0.65
CA PHE A 163 6.43 7.63 2.01
C PHE A 163 7.48 8.73 2.10
N ARG A 164 8.60 8.63 1.38
CA ARG A 164 9.62 9.68 1.33
C ARG A 164 9.10 10.95 0.63
N GLU A 165 8.29 10.77 -0.40
CA GLU A 165 7.68 11.88 -1.15
C GLU A 165 6.52 12.57 -0.42
N LEU A 166 5.92 11.94 0.62
CA LEU A 166 4.86 12.57 1.44
C LEU A 166 5.31 13.87 2.12
N VAL A 167 6.62 14.03 2.27
CA VAL A 167 7.25 15.10 3.02
C VAL A 167 8.14 15.97 2.11
N GLY A 168 8.08 15.77 0.79
CA GLY A 168 8.81 16.61 -0.15
C GLY A 168 8.34 18.06 -0.06
N GLU A 169 9.29 18.99 0.06
CA GLU A 169 9.02 20.43 0.19
C GLU A 169 8.23 21.00 -1.00
N ASP A 170 8.40 20.39 -2.18
CA ASP A 170 7.76 20.80 -3.43
C ASP A 170 6.30 20.33 -3.57
N LEU A 171 5.82 19.45 -2.67
CA LEU A 171 4.53 18.78 -2.81
C LEU A 171 3.55 19.18 -1.69
N VAL A 172 2.49 19.88 -2.07
CA VAL A 172 1.38 20.21 -1.15
C VAL A 172 0.41 19.03 -1.07
N ILE A 173 0.75 18.04 -0.24
CA ILE A 173 -0.09 16.86 -0.01
C ILE A 173 -1.10 17.11 1.11
N SER A 174 -2.38 16.85 0.84
CA SER A 174 -3.44 17.03 1.83
C SER A 174 -3.28 16.09 3.03
N SER A 175 -3.70 16.55 4.21
CA SER A 175 -3.70 15.74 5.44
C SER A 175 -4.46 14.42 5.27
N GLN A 176 -5.52 14.42 4.45
CA GLN A 176 -6.30 13.21 4.17
C GLN A 176 -5.50 12.15 3.40
N ILE A 177 -4.68 12.56 2.42
CA ILE A 177 -3.82 11.65 1.66
C ILE A 177 -2.74 11.07 2.57
N LYS A 178 -2.08 11.93 3.38
CA LYS A 178 -1.08 11.51 4.37
C LYS A 178 -1.65 10.47 5.33
N PHE A 179 -2.81 10.78 5.92
CA PHE A 179 -3.52 9.87 6.84
C PHE A 179 -3.83 8.52 6.19
N ARG A 180 -4.39 8.50 4.98
CA ARG A 180 -4.74 7.25 4.28
C ARG A 180 -3.51 6.42 3.91
N ILE A 181 -2.43 7.05 3.47
CA ILE A 181 -1.19 6.33 3.15
C ILE A 181 -0.63 5.67 4.41
N LEU A 182 -0.50 6.45 5.50
CA LEU A 182 -0.09 5.93 6.80
C LEU A 182 -1.00 4.79 7.27
N LEU A 183 -2.31 4.96 7.17
CA LEU A 183 -3.29 3.99 7.67
C LEU A 183 -3.22 2.66 6.93
N PHE A 184 -3.15 2.68 5.60
CA PHE A 184 -3.27 1.46 4.80
C PHE A 184 -1.94 0.76 4.55
N TRP A 185 -0.84 1.51 4.43
CA TRP A 185 0.42 0.97 3.94
C TRP A 185 1.50 0.83 5.01
N LEU A 186 1.36 1.48 6.17
CA LEU A 186 2.28 1.27 7.30
C LEU A 186 2.32 -0.19 7.78
N PRO A 187 1.18 -0.93 7.89
CA PRO A 187 1.21 -2.33 8.34
C PRO A 187 2.05 -3.24 7.44
N LEU A 188 2.14 -2.92 6.14
CA LEU A 188 2.97 -3.67 5.21
C LEU A 188 4.45 -3.65 5.64
N PHE A 189 4.92 -2.56 6.23
CA PHE A 189 6.30 -2.47 6.70
C PHE A 189 6.56 -3.35 7.93
N CYS A 190 5.58 -3.51 8.81
CA CYS A 190 5.64 -4.43 9.95
C CYS A 190 5.66 -5.90 9.50
N HIS A 191 4.82 -6.25 8.52
CA HIS A 191 4.57 -7.65 8.15
C HIS A 191 5.35 -8.17 6.94
N ALA A 192 5.84 -7.29 6.07
CA ALA A 192 6.58 -7.72 4.89
C ALA A 192 7.84 -8.48 5.33
N SER A 193 7.86 -9.76 4.99
CA SER A 193 8.87 -10.68 5.48
C SER A 193 10.29 -10.27 5.03
N ASN A 194 11.27 -10.45 5.91
CA ASN A 194 12.70 -10.49 5.54
C ASN A 194 13.04 -11.78 4.74
N GLY A 195 12.06 -12.46 4.14
CA GLY A 195 12.15 -13.82 3.58
C GLY A 195 12.94 -13.94 2.28
N LEU A 196 13.64 -12.88 1.87
CA LEU A 196 14.56 -12.91 0.74
C LEU A 196 15.99 -13.08 1.27
N ALA A 197 16.85 -13.76 0.51
CA ALA A 197 18.28 -13.88 0.82
C ALA A 197 18.99 -12.51 0.96
N TYR A 198 18.36 -11.44 0.47
CA TYR A 198 18.82 -10.06 0.58
C TYR A 198 17.67 -9.16 1.04
N PRO A 199 17.91 -8.18 1.93
CA PRO A 199 16.86 -7.29 2.40
C PRO A 199 16.25 -6.47 1.24
N VAL A 200 14.92 -6.34 1.22
CA VAL A 200 14.17 -5.58 0.19
C VAL A 200 14.62 -4.11 0.13
N LEU A 201 14.86 -3.52 1.31
CA LEU A 201 15.35 -2.17 1.50
C LEU A 201 16.67 -2.22 2.28
N SER A 202 17.62 -1.39 1.89
CA SER A 202 18.83 -1.17 2.69
C SER A 202 18.49 -0.55 4.05
N ARG A 203 19.40 -0.67 5.02
CA ARG A 203 19.25 -0.04 6.34
C ARG A 203 19.07 1.48 6.23
N PHE A 204 19.77 2.10 5.28
CA PHE A 204 19.66 3.53 5.02
C PHE A 204 18.28 3.91 4.49
N GLU A 205 17.75 3.16 3.51
CA GLU A 205 16.39 3.40 2.99
C GLU A 205 15.32 3.21 4.07
N LYS A 206 15.48 2.22 4.96
CA LYS A 206 14.59 2.00 6.10
C LYS A 206 14.55 3.22 7.04
N MET A 207 15.70 3.80 7.35
CA MET A 207 15.82 5.00 8.20
C MET A 207 15.17 6.22 7.54
N GLU A 208 15.37 6.43 6.24
CA GLU A 208 14.74 7.53 5.51
C GLU A 208 13.21 7.40 5.48
N VAL A 209 12.69 6.18 5.36
CA VAL A 209 11.25 5.92 5.45
C VAL A 209 10.72 6.19 6.86
N GLU A 210 11.41 5.75 7.92
CA GLU A 210 11.03 6.05 9.31
C GLU A 210 10.99 7.56 9.58
N ARG A 211 12.01 8.30 9.12
CA ARG A 211 12.05 9.77 9.23
C ARG A 211 10.86 10.41 8.53
N ALA A 212 10.56 9.97 7.30
CA ALA A 212 9.41 10.48 6.56
C ALA A 212 8.07 10.14 7.23
N ILE A 213 7.95 8.97 7.86
CA ILE A 213 6.78 8.60 8.67
C ILE A 213 6.63 9.53 9.88
N ASP A 214 7.70 9.77 10.66
CA ASP A 214 7.62 10.67 11.84
C ASP A 214 7.24 12.09 11.42
N GLU A 215 7.82 12.60 10.35
CA GLU A 215 7.53 13.95 9.87
C GLU A 215 6.09 14.05 9.34
N ALA A 216 5.63 13.08 8.52
CA ALA A 216 4.25 13.03 8.06
C ALA A 216 3.25 12.95 9.24
N LEU A 217 3.53 12.08 10.24
CA LEU A 217 2.72 11.96 11.46
C LEU A 217 2.64 13.27 12.23
N SER A 218 3.76 13.99 12.38
CA SER A 218 3.80 15.26 13.12
C SER A 218 2.91 16.34 12.51
N THR A 219 2.63 16.26 11.20
CA THR A 219 1.75 17.21 10.50
C THR A 219 0.26 16.87 10.60
N LEU A 220 -0.10 15.67 11.10
CA LEU A 220 -1.49 15.25 11.25
C LEU A 220 -2.13 15.79 12.54
N PRO A 221 -3.47 15.94 12.59
CA PRO A 221 -4.19 16.21 13.82
C PRO A 221 -3.98 15.12 14.88
N ALA A 222 -4.07 15.47 16.17
CA ALA A 222 -3.82 14.53 17.27
C ALA A 222 -4.71 13.27 17.23
N ALA A 223 -5.98 13.41 16.83
CA ALA A 223 -6.90 12.28 16.69
C ALA A 223 -6.46 11.31 15.58
N ASP A 224 -5.93 11.82 14.47
CA ASP A 224 -5.42 11.00 13.37
C ASP A 224 -4.11 10.32 13.79
N GLN A 225 -3.22 11.02 14.50
CA GLN A 225 -1.99 10.45 15.06
C GLN A 225 -2.29 9.28 16.01
N GLU A 226 -3.27 9.44 16.90
CA GLU A 226 -3.71 8.39 17.84
C GLU A 226 -4.12 7.10 17.11
N VAL A 227 -4.91 7.23 16.04
CA VAL A 227 -5.36 6.08 15.24
C VAL A 227 -4.16 5.36 14.62
N ILE A 228 -3.25 6.10 13.98
CA ILE A 228 -2.08 5.48 13.31
C ILE A 228 -1.14 4.82 14.33
N LEU A 229 -0.80 5.52 15.41
CA LEU A 229 0.17 5.05 16.39
C LEU A 229 -0.35 3.86 17.21
N THR A 230 -1.65 3.83 17.51
CA THR A 230 -2.27 2.68 18.18
C THR A 230 -2.26 1.44 17.28
N ASN A 231 -2.60 1.60 16.00
CA ASN A 231 -2.56 0.50 15.04
C ASN A 231 -1.13 0.00 14.82
N TRP A 232 -0.18 0.92 14.62
CA TRP A 232 1.23 0.57 14.50
C TRP A 232 1.72 -0.23 15.70
N LEU A 233 1.41 0.19 16.93
CA LEU A 233 1.85 -0.52 18.13
C LEU A 233 1.28 -1.95 18.16
N GLN A 234 0.01 -2.14 17.80
CA GLN A 234 -0.58 -3.47 17.72
C GLN A 234 0.15 -4.34 16.68
N ASP A 235 0.34 -3.84 15.47
CA ASP A 235 1.02 -4.57 14.40
C ASP A 235 2.48 -4.88 14.77
N PHE A 236 3.19 -3.91 15.35
CA PHE A 236 4.59 -4.03 15.76
C PHE A 236 4.78 -5.08 16.86
N THR A 237 3.84 -5.22 17.79
CA THR A 237 3.93 -6.24 18.86
C THR A 237 3.70 -7.67 18.37
N ILE A 238 3.01 -7.84 17.24
CA ILE A 238 2.68 -9.16 16.66
C ILE A 238 3.68 -9.53 15.55
N ALA A 239 4.21 -8.53 14.85
CA ALA A 239 5.19 -8.72 13.80
C ALA A 239 6.50 -9.30 14.34
N ALA A 240 7.15 -10.14 13.53
CA ALA A 240 8.49 -10.65 13.81
C ALA A 240 9.60 -9.65 13.42
N SER A 241 9.24 -8.50 12.84
CA SER A 241 10.14 -7.46 12.35
C SER A 241 10.22 -6.31 13.34
N ASP A 242 11.42 -5.88 13.69
CA ASP A 242 11.65 -4.69 14.52
C ASP A 242 11.55 -3.37 13.71
N TRP A 243 10.87 -3.37 12.56
CA TRP A 243 10.76 -2.24 11.64
C TRP A 243 9.31 -2.06 11.16
N PRO A 244 8.78 -0.83 11.06
CA PRO A 244 9.42 0.46 11.34
C PRO A 244 9.37 0.82 12.83
N ASN A 245 10.43 1.42 13.36
CA ASN A 245 10.51 1.88 14.74
C ASN A 245 9.98 3.32 14.88
N LEU A 246 8.74 3.46 15.35
CA LEU A 246 8.08 4.74 15.58
C LEU A 246 8.00 5.13 17.07
N GLN A 247 8.87 4.55 17.91
CA GLN A 247 8.88 4.79 19.36
C GLN A 247 8.92 6.27 19.71
N TYR A 248 9.72 7.06 18.97
CA TYR A 248 9.83 8.50 19.21
C TYR A 248 8.51 9.25 18.97
N SER A 249 7.82 8.97 17.85
CA SER A 249 6.50 9.54 17.55
C SER A 249 5.45 9.11 18.58
N TYR A 250 5.50 7.84 18.99
CA TYR A 250 4.62 7.28 20.01
C TYR A 250 4.80 7.96 21.37
N ASP A 251 6.04 8.14 21.82
CA ASP A 251 6.35 8.82 23.09
C ASP A 251 5.91 10.29 23.07
N ARG A 252 6.14 10.99 21.94
CA ARG A 252 5.69 12.38 21.75
C ARG A 252 4.16 12.49 21.86
N TRP A 253 3.43 11.59 21.22
CA TRP A 253 1.97 11.52 21.33
C TRP A 253 1.51 11.21 22.76
N CYS A 254 2.09 10.20 23.42
CA CYS A 254 1.78 9.85 24.81
C CYS A 254 1.95 11.03 25.77
N GLN A 255 3.05 11.78 25.63
CA GLN A 255 3.33 12.97 26.45
C GLN A 255 2.30 14.07 26.19
N SER A 256 1.90 14.27 24.94
CA SER A 256 0.88 15.26 24.57
C SER A 256 -0.48 14.88 25.15
N SER A 257 -0.90 13.62 25.00
CA SER A 257 -2.19 13.12 25.50
C SER A 257 -2.28 13.20 27.03
N ARG A 258 -1.20 12.91 27.77
CA ARG A 258 -1.18 13.00 29.25
C ARG A 258 -1.35 14.43 29.76
N LYS A 259 -0.86 15.44 29.02
CA LYS A 259 -1.00 16.86 29.39
C LYS A 259 -2.40 17.42 29.17
N VAL A 260 -3.22 16.78 28.34
CA VAL A 260 -4.61 17.21 28.07
C VAL A 260 -5.57 16.74 29.18
N VAL A 261 -5.17 15.76 29.99
CA VAL A 261 -5.98 15.19 31.08
C VAL A 261 -5.77 15.91 32.42
N THR A 262 -4.77 16.80 32.50
CA THR A 262 -4.49 17.68 33.66
C THR A 262 -5.03 19.09 33.44
#